data_AF-A0A3S2TWW5-F1
#
_entry.id   AF-A0A3S2TWW5-F1
#
_cell.length_a   1.000
_cell.length_b   1.000
_cell.length_c   1.000
_cell.angle_alpha   90.00
_cell.angle_beta   90.00
_cell.angle_gamma   90.00
#
_symmetry.space_group_name_H-M   'P 1'
#
loop_
_entity.id
_entity.type
_entity.pdbx_description
1 polymer ?
#
loop_
_entity_poly.entity_id
_entity_poly.type
_entity_poly.pdbx_seq_one_letter_code
_entity_poly.pdbx_strand_id
1 'polypeptide(L)' 'MDKGTIIRTIVLFVALINQFLVSFGLYEIPGTSEDWTIFLTNGFTIATAAIAWFKNNYVTAKGKRQKEVLKANNLTNTK' A
#
# COMPACT_ATOMS: atom_id res chain seq x y z
N MET A 1 -5.86 10.39 -14.66
CA MET A 1 -6.35 10.85 -13.34
C MET A 1 -5.14 11.18 -12.49
N ASP A 2 -5.03 12.41 -12.01
CA ASP A 2 -3.91 12.80 -11.12
C ASP A 2 -4.08 12.16 -9.72
N LYS A 3 -2.99 12.13 -8.95
CA LYS A 3 -2.97 11.51 -7.62
C LYS A 3 -3.98 12.14 -6.66
N GLY A 4 -4.21 13.45 -6.77
CA GLY A 4 -5.18 14.16 -5.94
C GLY A 4 -6.61 13.72 -6.24
N THR A 5 -6.94 13.52 -7.51
CA THR A 5 -8.25 12.98 -7.91
C THR A 5 -8.44 11.55 -7.40
N ILE A 6 -7.44 10.67 -7.49
CA ILE A 6 -7.51 9.30 -6.94
C ILE A 6 -7.82 9.32 -5.44
N ILE A 7 -7.09 10.13 -4.67
CA ILE A 7 -7.27 10.21 -3.21
C ILE A 7 -8.68 10.70 -2.89
N ARG A 8 -9.15 11.76 -3.54
CA ARG A 8 -10.49 12.31 -3.31
C ARG A 8 -11.59 11.31 -3.63
N THR A 9 -11.47 10.56 -4.72
CA THR A 9 -12.45 9.53 -5.08
C THR A 9 -12.49 8.40 -4.06
N ILE A 10 -11.33 7.97 -3.54
CA ILE A 10 -11.27 6.93 -2.48
C ILE A 10 -11.92 7.43 -1.19
N VAL A 11 -11.56 8.64 -0.75
CA VAL A 11 -12.12 9.25 0.47
C VAL A 11 -13.64 9.42 0.35
N LEU A 12 -14.12 9.91 -0.80
CA LEU A 12 -15.54 10.05 -1.08
C LEU A 12 -16.25 8.69 -1.03
N PHE A 13 -15.66 7.66 -1.64
CA PHE A 13 -16.24 6.33 -1.65
C PHE A 13 -16.37 5.74 -0.23
N VAL A 14 -15.34 5.87 0.61
CA VAL A 14 -15.38 5.45 2.02
C VAL A 14 -16.45 6.23 2.79
N ALA A 15 -16.55 7.54 2.56
CA ALA A 15 -17.57 8.37 3.19
C ALA A 15 -19.00 7.97 2.78
N LEU A 16 -19.23 7.62 1.51
CA LEU A 16 -20.52 7.14 1.02
C LEU A 16 -20.89 5.78 1.61
N ILE A 17 -19.93 4.86 1.73
CA ILE A 17 -20.14 3.58 2.43
C ILE A 17 -20.52 3.84 3.89
N ASN A 18 -19.77 4.71 4.57
CA ASN A 18 -20.09 5.07 5.95
C ASN A 18 -21.51 5.64 6.04
N GLN A 19 -21.85 6.64 5.22
CA GLN A 19 -23.19 7.24 5.17
C GLN A 19 -24.30 6.20 4.96
N PHE A 20 -24.07 5.23 4.08
CA PHE A 20 -24.97 4.11 3.88
C PHE A 20 -25.10 3.26 5.15
N LEU A 21 -24.00 2.77 5.73
CA LEU A 21 -24.03 1.98 6.96
C LEU A 21 -24.76 2.70 8.11
N VAL A 22 -24.50 3.99 8.27
CA VAL A 22 -25.20 4.87 9.20
C VAL A 22 -26.70 4.90 8.93
N SER A 23 -27.13 5.06 7.68
CA SER A 23 -28.55 5.12 7.33
C SER A 23 -29.28 3.80 7.57
N PHE A 24 -28.56 2.67 7.63
CA PHE A 24 -29.08 1.35 7.98
C PHE A 24 -28.89 0.99 9.46
N GLY A 25 -28.40 1.91 10.30
CA GLY A 25 -28.17 1.68 11.73
C GLY A 25 -27.00 0.73 12.04
N LEU A 26 -26.13 0.46 11.07
CA LEU A 26 -24.98 -0.44 11.16
C LEU A 26 -23.73 0.28 11.69
N TYR A 27 -23.91 1.23 12.62
CA TYR A 27 -22.94 2.29 12.92
C TYR A 27 -21.63 1.80 13.56
N GLU A 28 -21.58 0.57 14.04
CA GLU A 28 -20.39 0.08 14.74
C GLU A 28 -19.63 -0.89 13.85
N ILE A 29 -18.61 -0.37 13.15
CA ILE A 29 -17.51 -1.23 12.75
C ILE A 29 -16.82 -1.63 14.07
N PRO A 30 -16.92 -2.90 14.50
CA PRO A 30 -16.48 -3.30 15.84
C PRO A 30 -15.00 -2.96 16.04
N GLY A 31 -14.69 -2.31 17.16
CA GLY A 31 -13.34 -1.85 17.51
C GLY A 31 -13.32 -0.37 17.91
N THR A 32 -12.37 -0.01 18.76
CA THR A 32 -12.13 1.37 19.20
C THR A 32 -11.36 2.16 18.12
N SER A 33 -11.36 3.50 18.22
CA SER A 33 -10.52 4.35 17.36
C SER A 33 -9.03 3.98 17.43
N GLU A 34 -8.58 3.50 18.59
CA GLU A 34 -7.22 3.03 18.80
C GLU A 34 -6.96 1.72 18.04
N ASP A 35 -7.88 0.74 18.12
CA ASP A 35 -7.80 -0.52 17.37
C ASP A 35 -7.69 -0.26 15.85
N TRP A 36 -8.51 0.65 15.33
CA TRP A 36 -8.49 1.04 13.92
C TRP A 36 -7.20 1.76 13.52
N THR A 37 -6.68 2.62 14.40
CA THR A 37 -5.40 3.31 14.17
C THR A 37 -4.26 2.29 14.08
N ILE A 38 -4.20 1.34 15.01
CA ILE A 38 -3.21 0.27 15.03
C ILE A 38 -3.34 -0.60 13.78
N PHE A 39 -4.55 -1.04 13.44
CA PHE A 39 -4.81 -1.88 12.28
C PHE A 39 -4.35 -1.22 10.97
N LEU A 40 -4.76 0.03 10.75
CA LEU A 40 -4.41 0.79 9.54
C LEU A 40 -2.90 1.07 9.47
N THR A 41 -2.28 1.44 10.58
CA THR A 41 -0.83 1.73 10.66
C THR A 41 -0.01 0.48 10.36
N ASN A 42 -0.37 -0.65 10.97
CA ASN A 42 0.31 -1.92 10.75
C ASN A 42 0.11 -2.41 9.32
N GLY A 43 -1.13 -2.36 8.80
CA GLY A 43 -1.43 -2.74 7.43
C GLY A 43 -0.64 -1.91 6.41
N PHE A 44 -0.59 -0.59 6.60
CA PHE A 44 0.20 0.31 5.77
C PHE A 44 1.70 0.00 5.85
N THR A 45 2.23 -0.20 7.06
CA THR A 45 3.65 -0.49 7.28
C THR A 45 4.04 -1.81 6.62
N ILE A 46 3.25 -2.87 6.80
CA ILE A 46 3.49 -4.18 6.19
C ILE A 46 3.47 -4.07 4.66
N ALA A 47 2.46 -3.42 4.10
CA ALA A 47 2.32 -3.29 2.65
C ALA A 47 3.48 -2.50 2.03
N THR A 48 3.84 -1.37 2.64
CA THR A 48 4.94 -0.52 2.15
C THR A 48 6.29 -1.23 2.30
N ALA A 49 6.54 -1.91 3.43
CA ALA A 49 7.73 -2.72 3.65
C ALA A 49 7.83 -3.86 2.63
N ALA A 50 6.74 -4.60 2.38
CA ALA A 50 6.71 -5.65 1.39
C ALA A 50 7.02 -5.12 -0.01
N ILE A 51 6.39 -4.02 -0.44
CA ILE A 51 6.65 -3.40 -1.75
C ILE A 51 8.12 -2.96 -1.87
N ALA A 52 8.66 -2.30 -0.85
CA ALA A 52 10.05 -1.85 -0.84
C ALA A 52 11.02 -3.04 -0.90
N TRP A 53 10.76 -4.09 -0.12
CA TRP A 53 11.54 -5.32 -0.11
C TRP A 53 11.53 -6.00 -1.48
N PHE A 54 10.35 -6.15 -2.11
CA PHE A 54 10.23 -6.76 -3.44
C PHE A 54 11.00 -5.98 -4.50
N LYS A 55 10.97 -4.64 -4.44
CA LYS A 55 11.72 -3.78 -5.36
C LYS A 55 13.23 -3.87 -5.14
N ASN A 56 13.69 -3.96 -3.89
CA ASN A 56 15.12 -3.94 -3.57
C ASN A 56 15.81 -5.32 -3.73
N ASN A 57 15.06 -6.43 -3.68
CA ASN A 57 15.63 -7.77 -3.73
C ASN A 57 15.60 -8.45 -5.11
N TYR A 58 15.19 -7.74 -6.17
CA TYR A 58 15.18 -8.25 -7.55
C TYR A 58 14.43 -9.59 -7.72
N VAL A 59 13.41 -9.87 -6.90
CA VAL A 59 12.73 -11.18 -6.84
C VAL A 59 11.88 -11.45 -8.09
N THR A 60 11.33 -10.40 -8.70
CA THR A 60 10.50 -10.49 -9.90
C THR A 60 11.34 -10.76 -11.15
N ALA A 61 10.75 -11.31 -12.22
CA ALA A 61 11.44 -11.51 -13.50
C ALA A 61 12.05 -10.21 -14.05
N LYS A 62 11.33 -9.08 -13.91
CA LYS A 62 11.85 -7.75 -14.25
C LYS A 62 13.03 -7.36 -13.37
N GLY A 63 12.95 -7.60 -12.06
CA GLY A 63 14.04 -7.35 -11.12
C GLY A 63 15.29 -8.16 -11.45
N LYS A 64 15.16 -9.45 -11.78
CA LYS A 64 16.28 -10.30 -12.19
C LYS A 64 17.00 -9.73 -13.42
N ARG A 65 16.25 -9.35 -14.47
CA ARG A 65 16.81 -8.69 -15.65
C ARG A 65 17.50 -7.36 -15.33
N GLN A 66 16.91 -6.55 -14.44
CA GLN A 66 17.55 -5.32 -13.98
C GLN A 66 18.89 -5.61 -13.30
N LYS A 67 18.97 -6.63 -12.46
CA LYS A 67 20.22 -7.06 -11.82
C LYS A 67 21.27 -7.51 -12.84
N GLU A 68 20.88 -8.24 -13.89
CA GLU A 68 21.78 -8.64 -14.98
C GLU A 68 22.36 -7.42 -15.71
N VAL A 69 21.52 -6.44 -16.06
CA VAL A 69 21.96 -5.18 -16.70
C VAL A 69 22.91 -4.41 -15.80
N LEU A 70 22.60 -4.29 -14.50
CA LEU A 70 23.48 -3.60 -13.55
C LEU A 70 24.84 -4.29 -13.44
N LYS A 71 24.88 -5.63 -13.41
CA LYS A 71 26.14 -6.39 -13.42
C LYS A 71 26.94 -6.18 -14.70
N ALA A 72 26.28 -6.25 -15.86
CA ALA A 72 26.94 -6.05 -17.15
C ALA A 72 27.59 -4.65 -17.28
N ASN A 73 27.06 -3.65 -16.57
CA ASN A 73 27.58 -2.28 -16.56
C ASN A 73 28.47 -1.96 -15.35
N ASN A 74 28.87 -2.96 -14.55
CA ASN A 74 29.68 -2.78 -13.33
C ASN A 74 29.04 -1.82 -12.29
N LEU A 75 27.71 -1.76 -12.24
CA LEU A 75 26.93 -0.91 -11.32
C LEU A 75 26.48 -1.67 -10.05
N THR A 76 27.09 -2.82 -9.75
CA THR A 76 26.80 -3.61 -8.55
C THR A 76 28.01 -3.70 -7.64
N ASN A 77 27.85 -3.40 -6.35
CA ASN A 77 28.91 -3.50 -5.34
C ASN A 77 29.25 -4.94 -4.91
N THR A 78 28.68 -5.94 -5.55
CA THR A 78 28.98 -7.35 -5.27
C THR A 78 30.08 -7.80 -6.22
N LYS A 79 31.22 -8.24 -5.66
CA LYS A 79 32.26 -8.97 -6.41
C LYS A 79 31.67 -10.19 -7.12
#